data_AF-A0A1D3S5P1-F1
#
_entry.id   AF-A0A1D3S5P1-F1
#
_cell.length_a   1.000
_cell.length_b   1.000
_cell.length_c   1.000
_cell.angle_alpha   90.00
_cell.angle_beta   90.00
_cell.angle_gamma   90.00
#
_symmetry.space_group_name_H-M   'P 1'
#
loop_
_entity.id
_entity.type
_entity.pdbx_description
1 polymer ?
#
loop_
_entity_poly.entity_id
_entity_poly.type
_entity_poly.pdbx_seq_one_letter_code
_entity_poly.pdbx_strand_id
1 'polypeptide(L)'
;MARALGMIVITPAFVRLGLTGLIRSGVAIAIALPLIPSFTATLAEGQSFSTLVMTGLILKEIILGLIIGVVLGIPFWAAEVAGDLVDLQRGSTSAQLVDPLQATETSIAGTFFVLTLVALFFKSGGFSLLAETYYRSYEIWPVTSFAPSLGSGAVEAVLAILDRVMQIGVLLIAPIVLALLIADLMLAYLSRTSPQLHVFDLSLAIKNL
;
A
#
# COMPACT_ATOMS: atom_id res chain seq x y z
N MET A 1 18.94 -8.75 -1.23
CA MET A 1 17.86 -9.74 -0.97
C MET A 1 16.99 -9.37 0.23
N ALA A 2 17.56 -9.15 1.42
CA ALA A 2 16.79 -8.80 2.63
C ALA A 2 15.83 -7.61 2.45
N ARG A 3 16.30 -6.53 1.80
CA ARG A 3 15.47 -5.35 1.45
C ARG A 3 14.35 -5.66 0.45
N ALA A 4 14.64 -6.43 -0.59
CA ALA A 4 13.62 -6.85 -1.57
C ALA A 4 12.53 -7.71 -0.90
N LEU A 5 12.92 -8.63 -0.02
CA LEU A 5 11.97 -9.45 0.75
C LEU A 5 11.08 -8.58 1.63
N GLY A 6 11.64 -7.65 2.41
CA GLY A 6 10.86 -6.74 3.25
C GLY A 6 9.82 -5.94 2.44
N MET A 7 10.22 -5.43 1.27
CA MET A 7 9.34 -4.68 0.39
C MET A 7 8.18 -5.52 -0.17
N ILE A 8 8.49 -6.71 -0.71
CA ILE A 8 7.50 -7.57 -1.35
C ILE A 8 6.49 -8.11 -0.34
N VAL A 9 6.92 -8.37 0.90
CA VAL A 9 6.05 -8.88 1.97
C VAL A 9 4.94 -7.91 2.32
N ILE A 10 5.20 -6.61 2.26
CA ILE A 10 4.22 -5.58 2.63
C ILE A 10 3.43 -5.06 1.44
N THR A 11 4.05 -4.97 0.26
CA THR A 11 3.42 -4.34 -0.90
C THR A 11 2.16 -5.10 -1.33
N PRO A 12 0.96 -4.50 -1.25
CA PRO A 12 -0.31 -5.20 -1.48
C PRO A 12 -0.43 -5.79 -2.88
N ALA A 13 0.21 -5.20 -3.89
CA ALA A 13 0.22 -5.75 -5.24
C ALA A 13 0.71 -7.20 -5.29
N PHE A 14 1.74 -7.54 -4.51
CA PHE A 14 2.28 -8.90 -4.46
C PHE A 14 1.49 -9.82 -3.53
N VAL A 15 0.97 -9.28 -2.42
CA VAL A 15 0.12 -10.01 -1.48
C VAL A 15 -1.18 -10.45 -2.15
N ARG A 16 -1.83 -9.55 -2.89
CA ARG A 16 -3.11 -9.81 -3.60
C ARG A 16 -2.96 -10.74 -4.80
N LEU A 17 -1.75 -10.83 -5.38
CA LEU A 17 -1.41 -11.85 -6.37
C LEU A 17 -1.21 -13.24 -5.74
N GLY A 18 -1.31 -13.39 -4.42
CA GLY A 18 -1.17 -14.67 -3.74
C GLY A 18 0.28 -15.20 -3.69
N LEU A 19 1.27 -14.31 -3.80
CA LEU A 19 2.68 -14.71 -3.73
C LEU A 19 3.02 -15.20 -2.31
N THR A 20 3.07 -16.51 -2.14
CA THR A 20 3.39 -17.16 -0.86
C THR A 20 4.63 -18.03 -0.95
N GLY A 21 5.27 -18.27 0.20
CA GLY A 21 6.39 -19.18 0.35
C GLY A 21 7.52 -18.97 -0.67
N LEU A 22 7.80 -20.03 -1.44
CA LEU A 22 8.90 -20.08 -2.40
C LEU A 22 8.76 -19.07 -3.53
N ILE A 23 7.54 -18.83 -4.02
CA ILE A 23 7.32 -17.92 -5.17
C ILE A 23 7.69 -16.49 -4.76
N ARG A 24 7.28 -16.07 -3.56
CA ARG A 24 7.62 -14.75 -3.01
C ARG A 24 9.13 -14.56 -2.89
N SER A 25 9.83 -15.57 -2.36
CA SER A 25 11.28 -15.54 -2.26
C SER A 25 11.95 -15.53 -3.63
N GLY A 26 11.42 -16.28 -4.60
CA GLY A 26 11.89 -16.29 -5.99
C GLY A 26 11.81 -14.91 -6.64
N VAL A 27 10.69 -14.20 -6.48
CA VAL A 27 10.55 -12.83 -6.99
C VAL A 27 11.52 -11.87 -6.30
N ALA A 28 11.69 -11.99 -4.97
CA ALA A 28 12.65 -11.16 -4.24
C ALA A 28 14.10 -11.38 -4.69
N ILE A 29 14.46 -12.62 -5.01
CA ILE A 29 15.76 -12.97 -5.58
C ILE A 29 15.88 -12.37 -6.98
N ALA A 30 14.87 -12.51 -7.83
CA ALA A 30 14.89 -12.00 -9.20
C ALA A 30 15.08 -10.47 -9.25
N ILE A 31 14.40 -9.72 -8.37
CA ILE A 31 14.55 -8.25 -8.27
C ILE A 31 15.93 -7.88 -7.67
N ALA A 32 16.47 -8.68 -6.76
CA ALA A 32 17.77 -8.40 -6.14
C ALA A 32 18.98 -8.80 -7.03
N LEU A 33 18.78 -9.69 -8.00
CA LEU A 33 19.86 -10.28 -8.80
C LEU A 33 20.73 -9.25 -9.55
N PRO A 34 20.17 -8.19 -10.17
CA PRO A 34 20.96 -7.19 -10.88
C PRO A 34 21.93 -6.39 -10.00
N LEU A 35 21.71 -6.34 -8.68
CA LEU A 35 22.56 -5.62 -7.73
C LEU A 35 23.76 -6.43 -7.22
N ILE A 36 23.81 -7.74 -7.52
CA ILE A 36 24.88 -8.62 -7.02
C ILE A 36 26.27 -8.16 -7.49
N PRO A 37 26.51 -7.86 -8.79
CA PRO A 37 27.84 -7.47 -9.26
C PRO A 37 28.37 -6.18 -8.60
N SER A 38 27.50 -5.18 -8.46
CA SER A 38 27.84 -3.92 -7.78
C SER A 38 28.23 -4.14 -6.32
N PHE A 39 27.55 -5.05 -5.62
CA PHE A 39 27.83 -5.32 -4.22
C PHE A 39 29.11 -6.15 -4.02
N THR A 40 29.37 -7.12 -4.92
CA THR A 40 30.60 -7.91 -4.86
C THR A 40 31.86 -7.06 -5.06
N ALA A 41 31.78 -6.00 -5.87
CA ALA A 41 32.89 -5.05 -6.04
C ALA A 41 33.18 -4.29 -4.72
N THR A 42 32.14 -3.81 -4.03
CA THR A 42 32.29 -3.10 -2.75
C THR A 42 32.80 -3.99 -1.62
N LEU A 43 32.41 -5.27 -1.59
CA LEU A 43 32.90 -6.22 -0.57
C LEU A 43 34.35 -6.68 -0.82
N ALA A 44 34.80 -6.70 -2.07
CA ALA A 44 36.17 -7.08 -2.43
C ALA A 44 37.23 -6.11 -1.87
N GLU A 45 36.84 -4.90 -1.47
CA GLU A 45 37.70 -3.88 -0.84
C GLU A 45 38.10 -4.19 0.62
N GLY A 46 37.87 -5.42 1.10
CA GLY A 46 38.54 -5.94 2.30
C GLY A 46 37.88 -5.63 3.64
N GLN A 47 36.60 -5.24 3.67
CA GLN A 47 35.88 -5.05 4.93
C GLN A 47 35.45 -6.41 5.52
N SER A 48 36.20 -6.89 6.52
CA SER A 48 35.79 -8.02 7.35
C SER A 48 34.73 -7.58 8.36
N PHE A 49 33.46 -7.89 8.09
CA PHE A 49 32.38 -7.64 9.04
C PHE A 49 32.32 -8.75 10.11
N SER A 50 32.25 -8.36 11.38
CA SER A 50 31.90 -9.29 12.46
C SER A 50 30.48 -9.84 12.28
N THR A 51 30.20 -11.06 12.75
CA THR A 51 28.87 -11.68 12.71
C THR A 51 27.78 -10.79 13.30
N LEU A 52 28.10 -10.05 14.37
CA LEU A 52 27.17 -9.10 15.00
C LEU A 52 26.82 -7.94 14.06
N VAL A 53 27.82 -7.38 13.38
CA VAL A 53 27.65 -6.29 12.42
C VAL A 53 26.82 -6.75 11.22
N MET A 54 27.12 -7.93 10.68
CA MET A 54 26.37 -8.51 9.56
C MET A 54 24.89 -8.69 9.90
N THR A 55 24.60 -9.18 11.12
CA THR A 55 23.22 -9.37 11.59
C THR A 55 22.49 -8.02 11.69
N GLY A 56 23.14 -6.99 12.23
CA GLY A 56 22.59 -5.64 12.28
C GLY A 56 22.29 -5.05 10.90
N LEU A 57 23.18 -5.25 9.93
CA LEU A 57 22.97 -4.81 8.55
C LEU A 57 21.80 -5.52 7.88
N ILE A 58 21.63 -6.84 8.09
CA ILE A 58 20.48 -7.58 7.57
C ILE A 58 19.17 -7.03 8.13
N LEU A 59 19.09 -6.81 9.44
CA LEU A 59 17.91 -6.22 10.08
C LEU A 59 17.58 -4.84 9.52
N LYS A 60 18.60 -3.99 9.34
CA LYS A 60 18.46 -2.68 8.69
C LYS A 60 17.86 -2.81 7.29
N GLU A 61 18.39 -3.70 6.47
CA GLU A 61 17.90 -3.92 5.10
C GLU A 61 16.44 -4.38 5.08
N ILE A 62 16.02 -5.24 6.01
CA ILE A 62 14.62 -5.65 6.15
C ILE A 62 13.75 -4.43 6.47
N ILE A 63 14.14 -3.62 7.47
CA ILE A 63 13.38 -2.42 7.88
C ILE A 63 13.25 -1.44 6.71
N LEU A 64 14.32 -1.20 5.95
CA LEU A 64 14.26 -0.35 4.76
C LEU A 64 13.34 -0.91 3.68
N GLY A 65 13.38 -2.23 3.48
CA GLY A 65 12.45 -2.93 2.61
C GLY A 65 11.00 -2.69 3.03
N LEU A 66 10.69 -2.86 4.31
CA LEU A 66 9.36 -2.63 4.87
C LEU A 66 8.91 -1.18 4.65
N ILE A 67 9.76 -0.19 4.90
CA ILE A 67 9.43 1.23 4.70
C ILE A 67 9.08 1.50 3.23
N ILE A 68 9.89 1.02 2.28
CA ILE A 68 9.61 1.16 0.84
C ILE A 68 8.29 0.47 0.49
N GLY A 69 8.06 -0.74 1.02
CA GLY A 69 6.82 -1.48 0.81
C GLY A 69 5.58 -0.76 1.34
N VAL A 70 5.67 -0.09 2.50
CA VAL A 70 4.59 0.73 3.07
C VAL A 70 4.29 1.91 2.15
N VAL A 71 5.31 2.66 1.74
CA VAL A 71 5.14 3.83 0.87
C VAL A 71 4.48 3.45 -0.46
N LEU A 72 4.95 2.36 -1.09
CA LEU A 72 4.36 1.84 -2.33
C LEU A 72 2.98 1.20 -2.12
N GLY A 73 2.66 0.79 -0.89
CA GLY A 73 1.40 0.15 -0.54
C GLY A 73 0.23 1.10 -0.33
N ILE A 74 0.49 2.37 0.02
CA ILE A 74 -0.55 3.35 0.36
C ILE A 74 -1.62 3.52 -0.73
N PRO A 75 -1.31 3.62 -2.04
CA PRO A 75 -2.34 3.70 -3.07
C PRO A 75 -3.29 2.50 -3.08
N PHE A 76 -2.79 1.29 -2.78
CA PHE A 76 -3.60 0.07 -2.73
C PHE A 76 -4.49 0.04 -1.50
N TRP A 77 -3.97 0.38 -0.33
CA TRP A 77 -4.80 0.48 0.88
C TRP A 77 -5.84 1.60 0.76
N ALA A 78 -5.51 2.70 0.09
CA ALA A 78 -6.48 3.76 -0.19
C ALA A 78 -7.63 3.24 -1.07
N ALA A 79 -7.32 2.49 -2.14
CA ALA A 79 -8.34 1.87 -2.99
C ALA A 79 -9.18 0.82 -2.23
N GLU A 80 -8.56 0.05 -1.33
CA GLU A 80 -9.26 -0.90 -0.45
C GLU A 80 -10.28 -0.19 0.44
N VAL A 81 -9.82 0.82 1.18
CA VAL A 81 -10.67 1.64 2.06
C VAL A 81 -11.79 2.32 1.26
N ALA A 82 -11.52 2.77 0.04
CA ALA A 82 -12.56 3.34 -0.81
C ALA A 82 -13.68 2.35 -1.12
N GLY A 83 -13.33 1.09 -1.39
CA GLY A 83 -14.31 0.04 -1.63
C GLY A 83 -15.03 -0.39 -0.36
N ASP A 84 -14.31 -0.48 0.77
CA ASP A 84 -14.91 -0.75 2.08
C ASP A 84 -15.98 0.30 2.43
N LEU A 85 -15.71 1.58 2.14
CA LEU A 85 -16.67 2.66 2.33
C LEU A 85 -17.90 2.53 1.43
N VAL A 86 -17.72 2.12 0.17
CA VAL A 86 -18.84 1.87 -0.74
C VAL A 86 -19.71 0.72 -0.23
N ASP A 87 -19.11 -0.38 0.20
CA ASP A 87 -19.83 -1.53 0.74
C ASP A 87 -20.57 -1.20 2.04
N LEU A 88 -19.94 -0.45 2.93
CA LEU A 88 -20.57 0.04 4.15
C LEU A 88 -21.80 0.89 3.85
N GLN A 89 -21.71 1.78 2.85
CA GLN A 89 -22.83 2.64 2.49
C GLN A 89 -23.96 1.95 1.75
N ARG A 90 -23.64 0.89 0.99
CA ARG A 90 -24.61 0.02 0.33
C ARG A 90 -25.29 -0.95 1.29
N GLY A 91 -24.85 -0.98 2.56
CA GLY A 91 -25.36 -1.91 3.57
C GLY A 91 -24.97 -3.36 3.29
N SER A 92 -24.05 -3.63 2.36
CA SER A 92 -23.60 -5.00 2.06
C SER A 92 -22.79 -5.59 3.24
N THR A 93 -22.17 -4.74 4.05
CA THR A 93 -21.44 -5.10 5.27
C THR A 93 -22.21 -4.82 6.57
N SER A 94 -23.54 -4.66 6.52
CA SER A 94 -24.37 -4.37 7.72
C SER A 94 -24.20 -5.40 8.86
N ALA A 95 -23.87 -6.65 8.53
CA ALA A 95 -23.59 -7.70 9.53
C ALA A 95 -22.34 -7.40 10.38
N GLN A 96 -21.34 -6.69 9.84
CA GLN A 96 -20.12 -6.29 10.57
C GLN A 96 -20.39 -5.23 11.63
N LEU A 97 -21.42 -4.39 11.44
CA LEU A 97 -21.85 -3.40 12.43
C LEU A 97 -22.53 -4.04 13.64
N VAL A 98 -23.11 -5.23 13.46
CA VAL A 98 -23.84 -5.97 14.51
C VAL A 98 -22.88 -6.82 15.35
N ASP A 99 -21.87 -7.43 14.73
CA ASP A 99 -20.84 -8.19 15.44
C ASP A 99 -19.43 -7.98 14.83
N PRO A 100 -18.64 -7.02 15.35
CA PRO A 100 -17.28 -6.77 14.88
C PRO A 100 -16.30 -7.90 15.23
N LEU A 101 -16.64 -8.83 16.13
CA LEU A 101 -15.79 -9.99 16.45
C LEU A 101 -15.96 -11.12 15.43
N GLN A 102 -17.05 -11.13 14.68
CA GLN A 102 -17.33 -12.07 13.58
C GLN A 102 -16.99 -11.49 12.18
N ALA A 103 -16.33 -10.33 12.11
CA ALA A 103 -16.05 -9.55 10.89
C ALA A 103 -15.06 -10.24 9.92
N THR A 104 -15.45 -11.39 9.38
CA THR A 104 -14.65 -12.18 8.43
C THR A 104 -15.07 -11.92 6.98
N GLU A 105 -16.09 -11.09 6.75
CA GLU A 105 -16.55 -10.73 5.41
C GLU A 105 -15.59 -9.69 4.82
N THR A 106 -14.68 -10.11 3.94
CA THR A 106 -13.90 -9.17 3.11
C THR A 106 -14.83 -8.37 2.19
N SER A 107 -14.64 -7.05 2.13
CA SER A 107 -15.37 -6.19 1.19
C SER A 107 -15.18 -6.65 -0.26
N ILE A 108 -16.30 -6.81 -0.97
CA ILE A 108 -16.31 -7.19 -2.39
C ILE A 108 -15.83 -5.99 -3.22
N ALA A 109 -16.35 -4.79 -2.94
CA ALA A 109 -15.94 -3.57 -3.63
C ALA A 109 -14.47 -3.23 -3.34
N GLY A 110 -14.02 -3.36 -2.09
CA GLY A 110 -12.62 -3.18 -1.68
C GLY A 110 -11.69 -4.12 -2.43
N THR A 111 -12.03 -5.41 -2.47
CA THR A 111 -11.27 -6.41 -3.24
C THR A 111 -11.24 -6.07 -4.73
N PHE A 112 -12.37 -5.68 -5.31
CA PHE A 112 -12.46 -5.32 -6.73
C PHE A 112 -11.60 -4.09 -7.08
N PHE A 113 -11.65 -3.04 -6.27
CA PHE A 113 -10.85 -1.82 -6.49
C PHE A 113 -9.36 -2.09 -6.35
N VAL A 114 -8.94 -2.87 -5.35
CA VAL A 114 -7.54 -3.26 -5.20
C VAL A 114 -7.07 -4.07 -6.40
N LEU A 115 -7.82 -5.09 -6.84
CA LEU A 115 -7.45 -5.89 -8.01
C LEU A 115 -7.38 -5.05 -9.29
N THR A 116 -8.31 -4.11 -9.46
CA THR A 116 -8.30 -3.16 -10.58
C THR A 116 -7.04 -2.30 -10.54
N LEU A 117 -6.67 -1.79 -9.36
CA LEU A 117 -5.46 -1.00 -9.20
C LEU A 117 -4.19 -1.82 -9.42
N VAL A 118 -4.17 -3.09 -9.01
CA VAL A 118 -3.05 -4.02 -9.30
C VAL A 118 -2.91 -4.22 -10.81
N ALA A 119 -4.01 -4.46 -11.52
CA ALA A 119 -3.98 -4.58 -12.97
C ALA A 119 -3.46 -3.30 -13.65
N LEU A 120 -3.93 -2.13 -13.20
CA LEU A 120 -3.46 -0.84 -13.68
C LEU A 120 -1.98 -0.61 -13.37
N PHE A 121 -1.52 -0.98 -12.18
CA PHE A 121 -0.12 -0.88 -11.76
C PHE A 121 0.79 -1.67 -12.69
N PHE A 122 0.46 -2.92 -13.03
CA PHE A 122 1.28 -3.68 -13.97
C PHE A 122 1.18 -3.13 -15.41
N LYS A 123 -0.02 -2.73 -15.84
CA LYS A 123 -0.24 -2.15 -17.18
C LYS A 123 0.50 -0.83 -17.40
N SER A 124 0.55 0.04 -16.39
CA SER A 124 1.15 1.38 -16.49
C SER A 124 2.68 1.39 -16.35
N GLY A 125 3.30 0.23 -16.12
CA GLY A 125 4.73 0.15 -15.83
C GLY A 125 5.07 0.40 -14.35
N GLY A 126 4.10 0.32 -13.44
CA GLY A 126 4.32 0.43 -12.00
C GLY A 126 5.37 -0.54 -11.46
N PHE A 127 5.52 -1.73 -12.07
CA PHE A 127 6.61 -2.65 -11.73
C PHE A 127 8.00 -2.05 -12.03
N SER A 128 8.17 -1.32 -13.15
CA SER A 128 9.45 -0.66 -13.43
C SER A 128 9.71 0.48 -12.47
N LEU A 129 8.68 1.25 -12.11
CA LEU A 129 8.77 2.31 -11.09
C LEU A 129 9.17 1.74 -9.72
N LEU A 130 8.60 0.60 -9.33
CA LEU A 130 8.95 -0.10 -8.10
C LEU A 130 10.42 -0.57 -8.13
N ALA A 131 10.86 -1.17 -9.24
CA ALA A 131 12.25 -1.59 -9.40
C ALA A 131 13.21 -0.39 -9.37
N GLU A 132 12.89 0.71 -10.04
CA GLU A 132 13.69 1.94 -10.02
C GLU A 132 13.78 2.51 -8.60
N THR A 133 12.66 2.59 -7.87
CA THR A 133 12.62 3.05 -6.48
C THR A 133 13.48 2.15 -5.58
N TYR A 134 13.43 0.83 -5.80
CA TYR A 134 14.26 -0.13 -5.10
C TYR A 134 15.75 0.09 -5.38
N TYR A 135 16.16 0.26 -6.64
CA TYR A 135 17.56 0.46 -7.01
C TYR A 135 18.09 1.81 -6.49
N ARG A 136 17.35 2.90 -6.69
CA ARG A 136 17.71 4.23 -6.15
C ARG A 136 17.83 4.25 -4.63
N SER A 137 17.08 3.39 -3.92
CA SER A 137 17.20 3.29 -2.46
C SER A 137 18.61 2.89 -1.98
N TYR A 138 19.40 2.19 -2.81
CA TYR A 138 20.78 1.82 -2.49
C TYR A 138 21.77 2.97 -2.67
N GLU A 139 21.45 3.94 -3.53
CA GLU A 139 22.24 5.17 -3.69
C GLU A 139 22.08 6.08 -2.46
N ILE A 140 20.86 6.17 -1.92
CA ILE A 140 20.55 7.00 -0.74
C ILE A 140 21.08 6.35 0.54
N TRP A 141 20.86 5.04 0.70
CA TRP A 141 21.32 4.30 1.88
C TRP A 141 22.08 3.03 1.46
N PRO A 142 23.41 3.14 1.32
CA PRO A 142 24.27 2.02 0.97
C PRO A 142 24.18 0.87 1.98
N VAL A 143 24.47 -0.35 1.53
CA VAL A 143 24.40 -1.56 2.34
C VAL A 143 25.46 -1.57 3.45
N THR A 144 26.65 -1.01 3.18
CA THR A 144 27.80 -1.02 4.09
C THR A 144 27.69 -0.02 5.23
N SER A 145 26.77 0.95 5.15
CA SER A 145 26.59 1.98 6.17
C SER A 145 25.38 1.73 7.06
N PHE A 146 25.56 1.82 8.38
CA PHE A 146 24.48 1.78 9.36
C PHE A 146 23.63 3.04 9.37
N ALA A 147 24.22 4.20 9.07
CA ALA A 147 23.50 5.47 8.97
C ALA A 147 23.38 5.89 7.49
N PRO A 148 22.29 6.54 7.08
CA PRO A 148 22.23 7.12 5.76
C PRO A 148 23.19 8.32 5.71
N SER A 149 23.66 8.68 4.52
CA SER A 149 24.30 9.97 4.29
C SER A 149 23.21 11.06 4.28
N LEU A 150 22.60 11.31 5.43
CA LEU A 150 21.57 12.33 5.59
C LEU A 150 22.23 13.70 5.60
N GLY A 151 22.01 14.49 4.55
CA GLY A 151 22.25 15.93 4.58
C GLY A 151 21.25 16.64 5.51
N SER A 152 21.48 17.92 5.79
CA SER A 152 20.62 18.74 6.66
C SER A 152 19.14 18.82 6.24
N GLY A 153 18.80 18.51 4.98
CA GLY A 153 17.42 18.50 4.46
C GLY A 153 16.73 17.13 4.41
N ALA A 154 17.35 16.07 4.94
CA ALA A 154 16.79 14.72 4.77
C ALA A 154 15.48 14.49 5.54
N VAL A 155 15.32 15.14 6.70
CA VAL A 155 14.06 15.09 7.48
C VAL A 155 12.93 15.75 6.70
N GLU A 156 13.18 16.92 6.11
CA GLU A 156 12.21 17.64 5.28
C GLU A 156 11.82 16.81 4.05
N ALA A 157 12.77 16.13 3.41
CA ALA A 157 12.49 15.25 2.28
C ALA A 157 11.59 14.07 2.67
N VAL A 158 11.80 13.46 3.84
CA VAL A 158 10.94 12.39 4.36
C VAL A 158 9.52 12.89 4.64
N LEU A 159 9.39 14.05 5.28
CA LEU A 159 8.09 14.68 5.55
C LEU A 159 7.36 15.01 4.25
N ALA A 160 8.06 15.56 3.24
CA ALA A 160 7.49 15.85 1.94
C ALA A 160 6.99 14.60 1.21
N ILE A 161 7.71 13.47 1.33
CA ILE A 161 7.26 12.18 0.78
C ILE A 161 5.99 11.72 1.51
N LEU A 162 5.96 11.81 2.84
CA LEU A 162 4.79 11.41 3.64
C LEU A 162 3.56 12.25 3.27
N ASP A 163 3.70 13.58 3.20
CA ASP A 163 2.64 14.50 2.80
C ASP A 163 2.12 14.17 1.39
N ARG A 164 3.04 13.93 0.45
CA ARG A 164 2.68 13.60 -0.93
C ARG A 164 1.91 12.29 -1.02
N VAL A 165 2.35 11.27 -0.29
CA VAL A 165 1.74 9.95 -0.33
C VAL A 165 0.36 9.97 0.36
N MET A 166 0.23 10.69 1.48
CA MET A 166 -1.06 10.93 2.13
C MET A 166 -2.02 11.71 1.22
N GLN A 167 -1.53 12.76 0.55
CA GLN A 167 -2.31 13.53 -0.41
C GLN A 167 -2.83 12.66 -1.55
N ILE A 168 -1.98 11.80 -2.12
CA ILE A 168 -2.38 10.86 -3.19
C ILE A 168 -3.44 9.89 -2.68
N GLY A 169 -3.25 9.33 -1.48
CA GLY A 169 -4.23 8.45 -0.85
C GLY A 169 -5.59 9.12 -0.69
N VAL A 170 -5.64 10.33 -0.14
CA VAL A 170 -6.89 11.09 0.03
C VAL A 170 -7.53 11.43 -1.31
N LEU A 171 -6.76 11.89 -2.30
CA LEU A 171 -7.27 12.24 -3.62
C LEU A 171 -7.85 11.03 -4.37
N LEU A 172 -7.31 9.83 -4.16
CA LEU A 172 -7.85 8.60 -4.75
C LEU A 172 -9.25 8.27 -4.22
N ILE A 173 -9.50 8.47 -2.93
CA ILE A 173 -10.78 8.11 -2.28
C ILE A 173 -11.79 9.27 -2.37
N ALA A 174 -11.32 10.52 -2.39
CA ALA A 174 -12.14 11.74 -2.41
C ALA A 174 -13.35 11.72 -3.36
N PRO A 175 -13.24 11.35 -4.66
CA PRO A 175 -14.40 11.37 -5.56
C PRO A 175 -15.52 10.42 -5.12
N ILE A 176 -15.16 9.26 -4.58
CA ILE A 176 -16.10 8.25 -4.09
C ILE A 176 -16.80 8.78 -2.84
N VAL A 177 -16.03 9.29 -1.86
CA VAL A 177 -16.60 9.86 -0.63
C VAL A 177 -17.53 11.04 -0.93
N LEU A 178 -17.16 11.91 -1.87
CA LEU A 178 -17.99 13.07 -2.24
C LEU A 178 -19.30 12.64 -2.90
N ALA A 179 -19.27 11.68 -3.83
CA ALA A 179 -20.49 11.17 -4.48
C ALA A 179 -21.44 10.55 -3.45
N LEU A 180 -20.89 9.77 -2.51
CA LEU A 180 -21.62 9.16 -1.42
C LEU A 180 -22.22 10.20 -0.45
N LEU A 181 -21.45 11.22 -0.08
CA LEU A 181 -21.92 12.32 0.77
C LEU A 181 -23.08 13.09 0.12
N ILE A 182 -23.01 13.32 -1.19
CA ILE A 182 -24.09 13.97 -1.95
C ILE A 182 -25.35 13.12 -1.92
N ALA A 183 -25.23 11.79 -2.10
CA ALA A 183 -26.38 10.89 -2.01
C ALA A 183 -27.03 10.95 -0.61
N ASP A 184 -26.24 10.97 0.46
CA ASP A 184 -26.75 11.12 1.83
C ASP A 184 -27.47 12.45 2.06
N LEU A 185 -26.91 13.55 1.56
CA LEU A 185 -27.54 14.87 1.63
C LEU A 185 -28.88 14.90 0.88
N MET A 186 -28.98 14.26 -0.28
CA MET A 186 -30.22 14.15 -1.04
C MET A 186 -31.27 13.32 -0.29
N LEU A 187 -30.88 12.20 0.31
CA LEU A 187 -31.78 11.35 1.10
C LEU A 187 -32.27 12.08 2.37
N ALA A 188 -31.39 12.80 3.06
CA ALA A 188 -31.74 13.62 4.22
C ALA A 188 -32.70 14.77 3.86
N TYR A 189 -32.53 15.36 2.68
CA TYR A 189 -33.48 16.37 2.18
C TYR A 189 -34.85 15.75 1.85
N LEU A 190 -34.87 14.57 1.22
CA LEU A 190 -36.10 13.83 0.90
C LEU A 190 -36.86 13.39 2.16
N SER A 191 -36.15 12.92 3.20
CA SER A 191 -36.79 12.51 4.46
C SER A 191 -37.51 13.67 5.15
N ARG A 192 -36.95 14.88 5.06
CA ARG A 192 -37.56 16.10 5.61
C ARG A 192 -38.74 16.57 4.77
N THR A 193 -38.68 16.46 3.45
CA THR A 193 -39.71 17.00 2.53
C THR A 193 -40.90 16.05 2.35
N SER A 194 -40.68 14.74 2.44
CA SER A 194 -41.74 13.73 2.34
C SER A 194 -41.60 12.67 3.44
N PRO A 195 -42.16 12.92 4.64
CA PRO A 195 -42.08 11.99 5.79
C PRO A 195 -42.76 10.64 5.54
N GLN A 196 -43.62 10.55 4.52
CA GLN A 196 -44.32 9.33 4.12
C GLN A 196 -43.42 8.35 3.35
N LEU A 197 -42.24 8.78 2.89
CA LEU A 197 -41.29 7.90 2.23
C LEU A 197 -40.43 7.18 3.28
N HIS A 198 -40.41 5.85 3.22
CA HIS A 198 -39.46 5.04 3.97
C HIS A 198 -38.06 5.21 3.37
N VAL A 199 -37.39 6.29 3.75
CA VAL A 199 -36.09 6.71 3.18
C VAL A 199 -35.00 5.64 3.39
N PHE A 200 -35.11 4.83 4.43
CA PHE A 200 -34.20 3.70 4.67
C PHE A 200 -34.26 2.68 3.51
N ASP A 201 -35.46 2.28 3.09
CA ASP A 201 -35.65 1.30 2.01
C ASP A 201 -35.18 1.86 0.65
N LEU A 202 -35.44 3.15 0.41
CA LEU A 202 -34.98 3.85 -0.79
C LEU A 202 -33.45 4.05 -0.81
N SER A 203 -32.83 4.26 0.35
CA SER A 203 -31.37 4.46 0.44
C SER A 203 -30.59 3.24 -0.04
N LEU A 204 -31.05 2.05 0.31
CA LEU A 204 -30.47 0.79 -0.15
C LEU A 204 -30.61 0.63 -1.67
N ALA A 205 -31.79 0.95 -2.24
CA ALA A 205 -32.00 0.85 -3.68
C ALA A 205 -31.15 1.87 -4.47
N ILE A 206 -31.08 3.12 -4.00
CA ILE A 206 -30.38 4.22 -4.70
C ILE A 206 -28.86 4.04 -4.62
N LYS A 207 -28.31 3.66 -3.47
CA LYS A 207 -26.86 3.49 -3.31
C LYS A 207 -26.32 2.24 -4.00
N ASN A 208 -27.18 1.28 -4.33
CA ASN A 208 -26.82 0.07 -5.05
C ASN A 208 -26.76 0.23 -6.58
N LEU A 209 -27.33 1.31 -7.12
CA LEU A 209 -27.24 1.70 -8.54
C LEU A 209 -25.88 2.34 -8.85
#